data_AF-A0A957X3R6-F1
#
_entry.id   AF-A0A957X3R6-F1
#
_cell.length_a   1.000
_cell.length_b   1.000
_cell.length_c   1.000
_cell.angle_alpha   90.00
_cell.angle_beta   90.00
_cell.angle_gamma   90.00
#
_symmetry.space_group_name_H-M   'P 1'
#
loop_
_entity.id
_entity.type
_entity.pdbx_description
1 polymer ?
#
loop_
_entity_poly.entity_id
_entity_poly.type
_entity_poly.pdbx_seq_one_letter_code
_entity_poly.pdbx_strand_id
1 'polypeptide(L)'
;MSSTKHYLAFDFGAESGRAIVGTFDGDRLTLSEVHRFPNTPVRLPSAMHWNVLQLWQEIKHGIGQALDVTAGELTSIGIDTWGVDFGLL
;
A
#
# COMPACT_ATOMS: atom_id res chain seq x y z
N MET A 1 3.90 -27.48 -11.78
CA MET A 1 4.60 -26.20 -11.52
C MET A 1 3.64 -25.33 -10.75
N SER A 2 4.04 -24.74 -9.63
CA SER A 2 3.18 -23.78 -8.92
C SER A 2 2.90 -22.61 -9.86
N SER A 3 1.66 -22.12 -9.91
CA SER A 3 1.37 -20.85 -10.58
C SER A 3 2.10 -19.74 -9.83
N THR A 4 2.68 -18.79 -10.59
CA THR A 4 3.28 -17.56 -10.06
C THR A 4 2.21 -16.79 -9.30
N LYS A 5 2.55 -16.31 -8.10
CA LYS A 5 1.65 -15.55 -7.25
C LYS A 5 2.17 -14.14 -7.05
N HIS A 6 1.28 -13.16 -7.14
CA HIS A 6 1.59 -11.76 -6.87
C HIS A 6 0.88 -11.29 -5.61
N TYR A 7 1.61 -10.64 -4.72
CA TYR A 7 1.12 -10.09 -3.46
C TYR A 7 1.39 -8.60 -3.44
N LEU A 8 0.40 -7.80 -3.06
CA LEU A 8 0.58 -6.36 -2.89
C LEU A 8 0.72 -6.04 -1.40
N ALA A 9 1.82 -5.40 -1.02
CA ALA A 9 2.05 -4.90 0.33
C ALA A 9 2.03 -3.38 0.31
N PHE A 10 1.24 -2.78 1.20
CA PHE A 10 1.32 -1.37 1.53
C PHE A 10 2.09 -1.20 2.84
N ASP A 11 3.10 -0.34 2.82
CA ASP A 11 3.90 0.07 4.00
C ASP A 11 3.70 1.57 4.21
N PHE A 12 2.95 1.91 5.27
CA PHE A 12 2.61 3.29 5.60
C PHE A 12 3.47 3.76 6.77
N GLY A 13 4.48 4.58 6.46
CA GLY A 13 5.23 5.34 7.44
C GLY A 13 4.58 6.69 7.75
N ALA A 14 5.05 7.33 8.82
CA ALA A 14 4.55 8.63 9.25
C ALA A 14 4.79 9.77 8.23
N GLU A 15 5.78 9.63 7.36
CA GLU A 15 6.13 10.66 6.36
C GLU A 15 5.83 10.25 4.91
N SER A 16 5.80 8.94 4.63
CA SER A 16 5.56 8.43 3.29
C SER A 16 4.90 7.06 3.34
N GLY A 17 4.15 6.73 2.29
CA GLY A 17 3.62 5.40 2.06
C GLY A 17 4.18 4.81 0.77
N ARG A 18 4.20 3.47 0.70
CA ARG A 18 4.65 2.71 -0.47
C ARG A 18 3.72 1.55 -0.77
N ALA A 19 3.65 1.18 -2.04
CA ALA A 19 3.05 -0.06 -2.50
C ALA A 19 4.12 -0.91 -3.20
N ILE A 20 4.28 -2.15 -2.76
CA ILE A 20 5.27 -3.09 -3.26
C ILE A 20 4.56 -4.36 -3.74
N VAL A 21 4.81 -4.75 -4.98
CA VAL A 21 4.40 -6.05 -5.50
C VAL A 21 5.50 -7.07 -5.24
N GLY A 22 5.19 -8.11 -4.48
CA GLY A 22 6.00 -9.31 -4.33
C GLY A 22 5.53 -10.41 -5.28
N THR A 23 6.41 -10.88 -6.17
CA THR A 23 6.12 -11.97 -7.12
C THR A 23 6.88 -13.21 -6.71
N PHE A 24 6.17 -14.30 -6.45
CA PHE A 24 6.73 -15.59 -6.06
C PHE A 24 6.44 -16.64 -7.12
N ASP A 25 7.48 -17.15 -7.78
CA ASP A 25 7.37 -18.17 -8.84
C ASP A 25 7.38 -19.63 -8.31
N GLY A 26 7.47 -19.80 -6.99
CA GLY A 26 7.59 -21.10 -6.33
C GLY A 26 9.00 -21.40 -5.78
N ASP A 27 10.01 -20.63 -6.20
CA ASP A 27 11.40 -20.76 -5.73
C ASP A 27 11.98 -19.41 -5.30
N ARG A 28 11.69 -18.34 -6.06
CA ARG A 28 12.24 -17.00 -5.86
C ARG A 28 11.15 -15.95 -5.65
N LEU A 29 11.41 -15.06 -4.70
CA LEU A 29 10.64 -13.83 -4.49
C LEU A 29 11.36 -12.66 -5.18
N THR A 30 10.64 -11.93 -6.02
CA THR A 30 11.07 -10.63 -6.56
C THR A 30 10.16 -9.53 -6.06
N LEU A 31 10.73 -8.35 -5.79
CA LEU A 31 10.01 -7.20 -5.27
C LEU A 31 10.08 -6.05 -6.27
N SER A 32 8.95 -5.38 -6.49
CA SER A 32 8.83 -4.20 -7.32
C SER A 32 8.06 -3.12 -6.56
N GLU A 33 8.70 -2.00 -6.24
CA GLU A 33 8.00 -0.82 -5.75
C GLU A 33 7.20 -0.23 -6.92
N VAL A 34 5.88 -0.21 -6.80
CA VAL A 34 4.98 0.27 -7.87
C VAL A 34 4.42 1.65 -7.58
N HIS A 35 4.37 2.03 -6.30
CA HIS A 35 3.88 3.33 -5.87
C HIS A 35 4.65 3.85 -4.66
N ARG A 36 4.87 5.17 -4.62
CA ARG A 36 5.37 5.89 -3.46
C ARG A 36 4.72 7.27 -3.41
N PHE A 37 4.28 7.65 -2.22
CA PHE A 37 3.55 8.90 -2.01
C PHE A 37 3.89 9.51 -0.65
N PRO A 38 3.75 10.84 -0.50
CA PRO A 38 3.90 11.51 0.80
C PRO A 38 2.69 11.22 1.70
N ASN A 39 2.94 10.98 2.98
CA ASN A 39 1.90 10.86 4.00
C ASN A 39 1.79 12.18 4.78
N THR A 40 1.14 13.17 4.18
CA THR A 40 1.06 14.52 4.75
C THR A 40 -0.15 14.65 5.67
N PRO A 41 0.03 14.94 6.97
CA PRO A 41 -1.09 15.17 7.87
C PRO A 41 -1.79 16.51 7.55
N VAL A 42 -3.03 16.63 8.01
CA VAL A 42 -3.83 17.85 7.87
C VAL A 42 -4.07 18.47 9.25
N ARG A 43 -4.06 19.81 9.31
CA ARG A 43 -4.41 20.54 10.52
C ARG A 43 -5.91 20.82 10.53
N LEU A 44 -6.63 20.21 11.49
CA LEU A 44 -8.01 20.53 11.80
C LEU A 44 -8.06 21.50 13.00
N PRO A 45 -9.20 22.15 13.27
CA PRO A 45 -9.34 23.04 14.43
C PRO A 45 -9.00 22.36 15.76
N SER A 46 -9.29 21.06 15.90
CA SER A 46 -9.03 20.28 17.11
C SER A 46 -7.56 19.91 17.28
N ALA A 47 -6.91 19.40 16.23
CA ALA A 47 -5.53 18.94 16.26
C ALA A 47 -5.01 18.61 14.85
N MET A 48 -3.77 18.15 14.78
CA MET A 48 -3.23 17.48 13.60
C MET A 48 -3.86 16.08 13.47
N HIS A 49 -4.27 15.72 12.25
CA HIS A 49 -4.89 14.43 11.93
C HIS A 49 -4.27 13.87 10.66
N TRP A 50 -4.31 12.55 10.53
CA TRP A 50 -4.00 11.90 9.26
C TRP A 50 -5.03 12.22 8.20
N ASN A 51 -4.57 12.48 6.98
CA ASN A 51 -5.46 12.72 5.86
C ASN A 51 -5.98 11.38 5.31
N VAL A 52 -6.96 10.80 6.01
CA VAL A 52 -7.52 9.47 5.69
C VAL A 52 -8.08 9.41 4.26
N LEU A 53 -8.66 10.52 3.76
CA LEU A 53 -9.18 10.58 2.40
C LEU A 53 -8.05 10.53 1.36
N GLN A 54 -6.94 11.23 1.59
CA GLN A 54 -5.77 11.12 0.72
C GLN A 54 -5.19 9.71 0.77
N LEU A 55 -4.97 9.15 1.97
CA LEU A 55 -4.46 7.79 2.14
C LEU A 55 -5.32 6.77 1.38
N TRP A 56 -6.65 6.91 1.42
CA TRP A 56 -7.56 6.07 0.64
C TRP A 56 -7.39 6.25 -0.88
N GLN A 57 -7.15 7.46 -1.37
CA GLN A 57 -6.84 7.67 -2.78
C GLN A 57 -5.54 6.99 -3.19
N GLU A 58 -4.51 7.07 -2.36
CA GLU A 58 -3.20 6.45 -2.61
C GLU A 58 -3.29 4.92 -2.59
N ILE A 59 -4.12 4.34 -1.72
CA ILE A 59 -4.42 2.89 -1.74
C ILE A 59 -5.01 2.49 -3.09
N LYS A 60 -6.04 3.20 -3.55
CA LYS A 60 -6.68 2.89 -4.84
C LYS A 60 -5.69 3.05 -6.01
N HIS A 61 -4.84 4.07 -5.96
CA HIS A 61 -3.81 4.29 -6.98
C HIS A 61 -2.80 3.14 -7.00
N GLY A 62 -2.27 2.76 -5.84
CA GLY A 62 -1.32 1.65 -5.71
C GLY A 62 -1.92 0.30 -6.14
N ILE A 63 -3.20 0.05 -5.86
CA ILE A 63 -3.92 -1.13 -6.38
C ILE A 63 -3.98 -1.10 -7.91
N GLY A 64 -4.32 0.05 -8.51
CA GLY A 64 -4.34 0.20 -9.97
C GLY A 64 -2.98 -0.11 -10.60
N GLN A 65 -1.91 0.50 -10.10
CA GLN A 65 -0.55 0.25 -10.59
C GLN A 65 -0.10 -1.21 -10.38
N ALA A 66 -0.49 -1.82 -9.25
CA ALA A 66 -0.20 -3.23 -9.00
C ALA A 66 -0.92 -4.15 -10.00
N LEU A 67 -2.18 -3.87 -10.32
CA LEU A 67 -2.94 -4.62 -11.32
C LEU A 67 -2.31 -4.49 -12.72
N ASP A 68 -1.85 -3.29 -13.09
CA ASP A 68 -1.17 -3.05 -14.37
C ASP A 68 0.10 -3.89 -14.51
N VAL A 69 0.96 -3.96 -13.48
CA VAL A 69 2.22 -4.73 -13.55
C VAL A 69 2.04 -6.24 -13.36
N THR A 70 0.89 -6.68 -12.82
CA THR A 70 0.56 -8.11 -12.59
C THR A 70 -0.43 -8.67 -13.59
N ALA A 71 -0.77 -7.91 -14.64
CA ALA A 71 -1.79 -8.28 -15.62
C ALA A 71 -3.14 -8.66 -14.98
N GLY A 72 -3.48 -8.02 -13.85
CA GLY A 72 -4.71 -8.24 -13.10
C GLY A 72 -4.67 -9.40 -12.10
N GLU A 73 -3.55 -10.13 -11.95
CA GLU A 73 -3.48 -11.33 -11.13
C GLU A 73 -2.89 -11.09 -9.72
N LEU A 74 -3.62 -10.38 -8.85
CA LEU A 74 -3.25 -10.27 -7.43
C LEU A 74 -3.85 -11.42 -6.60
N THR A 75 -2.99 -12.10 -5.84
CA THR A 75 -3.38 -13.18 -4.92
C THR A 75 -3.95 -12.63 -3.61
N SER A 76 -3.29 -11.63 -3.02
CA SER A 76 -3.79 -10.94 -1.83
C SER A 76 -3.13 -9.58 -1.65
N ILE A 77 -3.71 -8.79 -0.73
CA ILE A 77 -3.20 -7.48 -0.32
C ILE A 77 -2.94 -7.51 1.19
N GLY A 78 -1.81 -6.95 1.62
CA GLY A 78 -1.49 -6.67 3.02
C GLY A 78 -1.25 -5.18 3.23
N ILE A 79 -1.61 -4.68 4.42
CA ILE A 79 -1.37 -3.28 4.81
C ILE A 79 -0.69 -3.30 6.18
N ASP A 80 0.46 -2.64 6.27
CA ASP A 80 1.15 -2.31 7.50
C ASP A 80 1.20 -0.79 7.68
N THR A 81 1.06 -0.33 8.92
CA THR A 81 1.02 1.09 9.26
C THR A 81 1.91 1.38 10.46
N TRP A 82 2.23 2.67 10.64
CA TRP A 82 2.69 3.18 11.92
C TRP A 82 1.66 2.87 13.03
N GLY A 83 2.13 2.85 14.28
CA GLY A 83 1.32 2.50 15.45
C GLY A 83 0.71 3.71 16.19
N VAL A 84 0.11 3.44 17.35
CA VAL A 84 -0.46 4.41 18.32
C VAL A 84 -1.76 5.09 17.88
N ASP A 85 -1.87 5.54 16.63
CA ASP A 85 -3.02 6.28 16.15
C ASP A 85 -4.24 5.39 15.84
N PHE A 86 -5.43 5.98 15.88
CA PHE A 86 -6.70 5.27 15.68
C PHE A 86 -7.75 6.16 15.00
N GLY A 87 -8.79 5.53 14.48
CA GLY A 87 -10.02 6.18 14.00
C GLY A 87 -11.22 5.76 14.86
N LEU A 88 -12.14 6.68 15.11
CA LEU A 88 -13.43 6.42 15.76
C LEU A 88 -14.54 6.69 14.73
N LEU A 89 -15.42 5.71 14.52
CA LEU A 89 -16.52 5.74 13.53
C LEU A 89 -17.88 5.65 14.21
#